data_AF-A0A544Q792-F1
#
_entry.id   AF-A0A544Q792-F1
#
_cell.length_a   1.000
_cell.length_b   1.000
_cell.length_c   1.000
_cell.angle_alpha   90.00
_cell.angle_beta   90.00
_cell.angle_gamma   90.00
#
_symmetry.space_group_name_H-M   'P 1'
#
loop_
_entity.id
_entity.type
_entity.pdbx_description
1 polymer ?
#
loop_
_entity_poly.entity_id
_entity_poly.type
_entity_poly.pdbx_seq_one_letter_code
_entity_poly.pdbx_strand_id
1 'polypeptide(L)'
;MLFFRTVFSMFELKKIFSSLLMPLPALLIIGFVGLMLIMFTAKRKTGCLVVLFSLAGLFLVSFQPVATRLLMPLERTYTAFLPVEGTLDYVMVLGNGHVIDDDIPPTSELTRAALMRLTEGIRISRMYPGSKLILSGYAGGSEVSHARMMARVALALGVPKSDIILLETAKDTWEEARQAAAFVQQKRMVLVTSASHMKRAMREFESAGLTPIPAPTNYLGHLNIIQPWDKYIPRSRYLEQTEQYWHETLGLMWQTLRDTVAGDSGEPVLTPPVVEEAPSAP
;
A
#
# COMPACT_ATOMS: atom_id res chain seq x y z
N MET A 1 29.26 -13.31 -29.85
CA MET A 1 29.91 -12.26 -29.04
C MET A 1 29.18 -10.94 -29.30
N LEU A 2 28.09 -10.68 -28.58
CA LEU A 2 27.35 -9.40 -28.53
C LEU A 2 26.05 -9.67 -27.77
N PHE A 3 26.02 -9.53 -26.44
CA PHE A 3 24.81 -9.26 -25.65
C PHE A 3 25.20 -8.98 -24.19
N PHE A 4 25.99 -7.92 -23.99
CA PHE A 4 26.12 -7.27 -22.68
C PHE A 4 25.82 -5.80 -22.90
N ARG A 5 24.53 -5.48 -23.02
CA ARG A 5 24.03 -4.11 -22.90
C ARG A 5 23.45 -3.96 -21.50
N THR A 6 24.33 -3.91 -20.51
CA THR A 6 23.96 -3.53 -19.15
C THR A 6 23.88 -2.01 -19.11
N VAL A 7 22.81 -1.45 -19.67
CA VAL A 7 22.40 -0.10 -19.30
C VAL A 7 21.41 -0.28 -18.15
N PHE A 8 21.93 -0.27 -16.93
CA PHE A 8 21.09 -0.08 -15.75
C PHE A 8 20.34 1.24 -15.96
N SER A 9 19.03 1.17 -16.18
CA SER A 9 18.25 2.39 -16.35
C SER A 9 18.26 3.18 -15.02
N MET A 10 18.18 4.51 -15.10
CA MET A 10 18.08 5.38 -13.91
C MET A 10 16.92 4.96 -12.99
N PHE A 11 15.88 4.35 -13.56
CA PHE A 11 14.74 3.80 -12.85
C PHE A 11 15.11 2.56 -12.01
N GLU A 12 15.85 1.60 -12.57
CA GLU A 12 16.31 0.42 -11.84
C GLU A 12 17.29 0.80 -10.72
N LEU A 13 18.19 1.75 -10.98
CA LEU A 13 19.11 2.26 -9.97
C LEU A 13 18.36 2.88 -8.79
N LYS A 14 17.36 3.74 -9.07
CA LYS A 14 16.50 4.33 -8.04
C LYS A 14 15.82 3.25 -7.20
N LYS A 15 15.27 2.20 -7.83
CA LYS A 15 14.63 1.08 -7.14
C LYS A 15 15.59 0.35 -6.20
N ILE A 16 16.81 0.04 -6.65
CA ILE A 16 17.82 -0.60 -5.82
C ILE A 16 18.14 0.28 -4.62
N PHE A 17 18.46 1.56 -4.83
CA PHE A 17 18.77 2.46 -3.71
C PHE A 17 17.60 2.56 -2.72
N SER A 18 16.37 2.77 -3.20
CA SER A 18 15.19 2.82 -2.33
C SER A 18 14.95 1.52 -1.57
N SER A 19 15.24 0.36 -2.18
CA SER A 19 15.11 -0.94 -1.54
C SER A 19 16.19 -1.16 -0.48
N LEU A 20 17.42 -0.70 -0.71
CA LEU A 20 18.51 -0.75 0.28
C LEU A 20 18.27 0.20 1.47
N LEU A 21 17.49 1.26 1.28
CA LEU A 21 17.07 2.20 2.32
C LEU A 21 15.91 1.68 3.18
N MET A 22 15.34 0.50 2.87
CA MET A 22 14.32 -0.13 3.72
C MET A 22 14.93 -0.61 5.04
N PRO A 23 14.13 -0.68 6.13
CA PRO A 23 14.62 -1.04 7.46
C PRO A 23 15.49 -2.29 7.52
N LEU A 24 15.09 -3.41 6.91
CA LEU A 24 15.84 -4.66 6.96
C LEU A 24 17.19 -4.57 6.21
N PRO A 25 17.24 -4.24 4.90
CA PRO A 25 18.50 -4.12 4.19
C PRO A 25 19.46 -3.09 4.81
N ALA A 26 18.95 -1.94 5.24
CA ALA A 26 19.77 -0.89 5.85
C ALA A 26 20.45 -1.39 7.14
N LEU A 27 19.70 -2.06 8.02
CA LEU A 27 20.24 -2.61 9.26
C LEU A 27 21.22 -3.76 9.00
N LEU A 28 20.98 -4.60 7.99
CA LEU A 28 21.93 -5.65 7.60
C LEU A 28 23.24 -5.06 7.07
N ILE A 29 23.18 -4.04 6.22
CA ILE A 29 24.37 -3.34 5.71
C ILE A 29 25.18 -2.75 6.86
N ILE A 30 24.51 -2.08 7.81
CA ILE A 30 25.16 -1.54 9.02
C ILE A 30 25.84 -2.67 9.81
N GLY A 31 25.17 -3.81 9.99
CA GLY A 31 25.74 -4.99 10.65
C GLY A 31 26.98 -5.52 9.94
N PHE A 32 26.94 -5.65 8.61
CA PHE A 32 28.10 -6.08 7.81
C PHE A 32 29.26 -5.08 7.90
N VAL A 33 29.00 -3.77 7.85
CA VAL A 33 30.05 -2.74 8.08
C VAL A 33 30.67 -2.92 9.47
N GLY A 34 29.85 -3.18 10.49
CA GLY A 34 30.34 -3.49 11.83
C GLY A 34 31.27 -4.72 11.86
N LEU A 35 30.88 -5.80 11.19
CA LEU A 35 31.71 -7.01 11.06
C LEU A 35 33.02 -6.74 10.31
N MET A 36 32.97 -5.96 9.22
CA MET A 36 34.18 -5.57 8.47
C MET A 36 35.15 -4.78 9.34
N LEU A 37 34.65 -3.88 10.20
CA LEU A 37 35.49 -3.13 11.15
C LEU A 37 36.16 -4.06 12.17
N ILE A 38 35.47 -5.10 12.64
CA ILE A 38 36.04 -6.09 13.57
C ILE A 38 37.13 -6.91 12.89
N MET A 39 36.89 -7.38 11.66
CA MET A 39 37.75 -8.32 10.96
C MET A 39 38.98 -7.66 10.32
N PHE A 40 38.81 -6.49 9.73
CA PHE A 40 39.84 -5.89 8.85
C PHE A 40 40.49 -4.63 9.41
N THR A 41 40.13 -4.19 10.63
CA THR A 41 40.69 -2.98 11.22
C THR A 41 41.03 -3.14 12.71
N ALA A 42 41.80 -2.20 13.26
CA ALA A 42 42.04 -2.12 14.70
C ALA A 42 40.83 -1.61 15.50
N LYS A 43 39.76 -1.14 14.83
CA LYS A 43 38.58 -0.51 15.46
C LYS A 43 37.55 -1.53 15.97
N ARG A 44 38.01 -2.62 16.60
CA ARG A 44 37.15 -3.74 17.04
C ARG A 44 36.01 -3.30 17.96
N LYS A 45 36.29 -2.41 18.93
CA LYS A 45 35.25 -1.88 19.86
C LYS A 45 34.14 -1.16 19.10
N THR A 46 34.49 -0.30 18.15
CA THR A 46 33.52 0.39 17.30
C THR A 46 32.73 -0.61 16.46
N GLY A 47 33.41 -1.60 15.86
CA GLY A 47 32.73 -2.65 15.10
C GLY A 47 31.70 -3.43 15.92
N CYS A 48 32.04 -3.82 17.17
CA CYS A 48 31.08 -4.47 18.08
C CYS A 48 29.88 -3.58 18.40
N LEU A 49 30.09 -2.27 18.62
CA LEU A 49 28.98 -1.33 18.87
C LEU A 49 28.07 -1.18 17.63
N VAL A 50 28.65 -1.15 16.43
CA VAL A 50 27.89 -1.07 15.16
C VAL A 50 27.08 -2.34 14.94
N VAL A 51 27.65 -3.52 15.19
CA VAL A 51 26.91 -4.80 15.13
C VAL A 51 25.78 -4.83 16.16
N LEU A 52 26.06 -4.44 17.40
CA LEU A 52 25.05 -4.38 18.46
C LEU A 52 23.91 -3.43 18.08
N PHE A 53 24.22 -2.27 17.51
CA PHE A 53 23.22 -1.32 17.02
C PHE A 53 22.35 -1.95 15.92
N SER A 54 22.95 -2.63 14.94
CA SER A 54 22.23 -3.35 13.89
C SER A 54 21.28 -4.41 14.47
N LEU A 55 21.76 -5.27 15.37
CA LEU A 55 20.97 -6.33 15.97
C LEU A 55 19.85 -5.79 16.87
N ALA A 56 20.14 -4.77 17.68
CA ALA A 56 19.14 -4.10 18.49
C ALA A 56 18.08 -3.40 17.61
N GLY A 57 18.52 -2.77 16.52
CA GLY A 57 17.64 -2.20 15.50
C GLY A 57 16.72 -3.26 14.90
N LEU A 58 17.26 -4.40 14.44
CA LEU A 58 16.49 -5.50 13.86
C LEU A 58 15.46 -6.06 14.85
N PHE A 59 15.86 -6.20 16.11
CA PHE A 59 14.94 -6.57 17.18
C PHE A 59 13.80 -5.55 17.28
N LEU A 60 14.11 -4.26 17.40
CA LEU A 60 13.11 -3.20 17.58
C LEU A 60 12.14 -3.08 16.39
N VAL A 61 12.65 -3.11 15.16
CA VAL A 61 11.77 -3.04 13.96
C VAL A 61 10.95 -4.31 13.76
N SER A 62 11.35 -5.42 14.38
CA SER A 62 10.61 -6.69 14.37
C SER A 62 9.78 -6.90 15.64
N PHE A 63 9.74 -5.92 16.56
CA PHE A 63 9.11 -6.05 17.88
C PHE A 63 7.75 -5.35 17.89
N GLN A 64 6.69 -6.12 18.17
CA GLN A 64 5.30 -5.64 18.04
C GLN A 64 5.01 -4.30 18.71
N PRO A 65 5.41 -4.06 19.98
CA PRO A 65 5.09 -2.80 20.65
C PRO A 65 5.73 -1.58 19.98
N VAL A 66 6.79 -1.75 19.20
CA VAL A 66 7.40 -0.67 18.40
C VAL A 66 6.74 -0.62 17.03
N ALA A 67 6.76 -1.73 16.29
CA ALA A 67 6.27 -1.79 14.92
C ALA A 67 4.78 -1.38 14.79
N THR A 68 3.91 -1.91 15.66
CA THR A 68 2.49 -1.59 15.64
C THR A 68 2.23 -0.14 16.06
N ARG A 69 2.99 0.41 17.01
CA ARG A 69 2.84 1.83 17.41
C ARG A 69 3.22 2.80 16.31
N LEU A 70 4.18 2.44 15.45
CA LEU A 70 4.55 3.23 14.28
C LEU A 70 3.47 3.19 13.20
N LEU A 71 3.00 1.98 12.84
CA LEU A 71 2.09 1.80 11.71
C LEU A 71 0.63 2.20 12.02
N MET A 72 0.14 1.86 13.21
CA MET A 72 -1.29 1.96 13.54
C MET A 72 -1.89 3.37 13.35
N PRO A 73 -1.23 4.49 13.72
CA PRO A 73 -1.78 5.82 13.49
C PRO A 73 -2.08 6.10 12.00
N LEU A 74 -1.27 5.55 11.10
CA LEU A 74 -1.48 5.69 9.66
C LEU A 74 -2.70 4.88 9.21
N GLU A 75 -2.83 3.63 9.67
CA GLU A 75 -3.98 2.78 9.34
C GLU A 75 -5.30 3.29 9.91
N ARG A 76 -5.26 3.99 11.05
CA ARG A 76 -6.45 4.51 11.75
C ARG A 76 -6.82 5.93 11.34
N THR A 77 -6.17 6.51 10.32
CA THR A 77 -6.55 7.83 9.77
C THR A 77 -7.95 7.78 9.15
N TYR A 78 -8.30 6.68 8.48
CA TYR A 78 -9.63 6.44 7.92
C TYR A 78 -10.27 5.24 8.61
N THR A 79 -11.58 5.34 8.87
CA THR A 79 -12.36 4.25 9.45
C THR A 79 -12.69 3.19 8.39
N ALA A 80 -12.97 1.97 8.85
CA ALA A 80 -13.43 0.90 7.98
C ALA A 80 -14.72 1.31 7.25
N PHE A 81 -14.90 0.81 6.04
CA PHE A 81 -16.08 1.12 5.24
C PHE A 81 -17.36 0.65 5.94
N LEU A 82 -18.29 1.59 6.12
CA LEU A 82 -19.66 1.32 6.52
C LEU A 82 -20.58 1.59 5.33
N PRO A 83 -21.63 0.77 5.13
CA PRO A 83 -22.60 1.03 4.07
C PRO A 83 -23.18 2.45 4.20
N VAL A 84 -23.07 3.20 3.11
CA VAL A 84 -23.70 4.51 2.91
C VAL A 84 -25.08 4.36 2.28
N GLU A 85 -25.95 5.33 2.54
CA GLU A 85 -27.24 5.42 1.87
C GLU A 85 -27.10 5.79 0.38
N GLY A 86 -28.10 5.37 -0.41
CA GLY A 86 -28.18 5.59 -1.85
C GLY A 86 -27.36 4.60 -2.68
N THR A 87 -27.17 4.92 -3.96
CA THR A 87 -26.45 4.08 -4.92
C THR A 87 -24.96 4.42 -4.97
N LEU A 88 -24.14 3.43 -5.35
CA LEU A 88 -22.75 3.61 -5.74
C LEU A 88 -22.61 3.26 -7.21
N ASP A 89 -21.93 4.12 -7.98
CA ASP A 89 -21.63 3.85 -9.38
C ASP A 89 -20.40 2.95 -9.51
N TYR A 90 -19.38 3.19 -8.67
CA TYR A 90 -18.09 2.54 -8.81
C TYR A 90 -17.49 2.09 -7.48
N VAL A 91 -16.81 0.94 -7.52
CA VAL A 91 -15.89 0.48 -6.48
C VAL A 91 -14.53 0.31 -7.14
N MET A 92 -13.58 1.20 -6.84
CA MET A 92 -12.25 1.17 -7.42
C MET A 92 -11.26 0.48 -6.47
N VAL A 93 -10.55 -0.52 -6.96
CA VAL A 93 -9.56 -1.29 -6.20
C VAL A 93 -8.16 -1.03 -6.76
N LEU A 94 -7.27 -0.50 -5.91
CA LEU A 94 -5.88 -0.22 -6.29
C LEU A 94 -5.02 -1.48 -6.27
N GLY A 95 -4.23 -1.69 -7.32
CA GLY A 95 -3.34 -2.85 -7.46
C GLY A 95 -2.24 -2.93 -6.40
N ASN A 96 -1.71 -4.14 -6.17
CA ASN A 96 -0.57 -4.37 -5.26
C ASN A 96 0.22 -5.65 -5.61
N GLY A 97 0.99 -5.66 -6.70
CA GLY A 97 1.84 -6.82 -7.02
C GLY A 97 1.06 -8.04 -7.55
N HIS A 98 1.69 -8.81 -8.42
CA HIS A 98 1.21 -10.11 -8.90
C HIS A 98 2.38 -10.93 -9.44
N VAL A 99 2.19 -12.23 -9.54
CA VAL A 99 3.01 -13.15 -10.34
C VAL A 99 2.16 -13.74 -11.45
N ILE A 100 2.79 -14.30 -12.49
CA ILE A 100 2.09 -15.13 -13.48
C ILE A 100 2.63 -16.54 -13.31
N ASP A 101 1.74 -17.46 -12.93
CA ASP A 101 2.07 -18.86 -12.77
C ASP A 101 0.79 -19.68 -12.98
N ASP A 102 0.67 -20.30 -14.16
CA ASP A 102 -0.51 -21.06 -14.56
C ASP A 102 -0.65 -22.39 -13.77
N ASP A 103 0.38 -22.79 -13.00
CA ASP A 103 0.36 -24.02 -12.19
C ASP A 103 -0.23 -23.81 -10.79
N ILE A 104 -0.53 -22.55 -10.39
CA ILE A 104 -1.13 -22.22 -9.10
C ILE A 104 -2.55 -21.64 -9.26
N PRO A 105 -3.38 -21.70 -8.20
CA PRO A 105 -4.71 -21.08 -8.25
C PRO A 105 -4.61 -19.57 -8.51
N PRO A 106 -5.55 -18.95 -9.29
CA PRO A 106 -5.50 -17.52 -9.58
C PRO A 106 -5.43 -16.62 -8.33
N THR A 107 -6.07 -17.03 -7.24
CA THR A 107 -6.02 -16.30 -5.95
C THR A 107 -4.62 -16.26 -5.33
N SER A 108 -3.75 -17.21 -5.67
CA SER A 108 -2.35 -17.27 -5.26
C SER A 108 -1.40 -16.47 -6.15
N GLU A 109 -1.86 -16.01 -7.32
CA GLU A 109 -1.09 -15.13 -8.20
C GLU A 109 -1.07 -13.67 -7.72
N LEU A 110 -1.98 -13.29 -6.83
CA LEU A 110 -1.99 -11.98 -6.18
C LEU A 110 -1.19 -11.98 -4.88
N THR A 111 -0.54 -10.87 -4.56
CA THR A 111 0.02 -10.69 -3.21
C THR A 111 -1.11 -10.70 -2.17
N ARG A 112 -0.75 -10.95 -0.90
CA ARG A 112 -1.73 -10.91 0.21
C ARG A 112 -2.49 -9.59 0.27
N ALA A 113 -1.79 -8.47 0.08
CA ALA A 113 -2.43 -7.16 0.10
C ALA A 113 -3.33 -6.93 -1.14
N ALA A 114 -2.92 -7.34 -2.35
CA ALA A 114 -3.79 -7.26 -3.52
C ALA A 114 -5.05 -8.10 -3.37
N LEU A 115 -4.93 -9.33 -2.84
CA LEU A 115 -6.07 -10.20 -2.60
C LEU A 115 -7.03 -9.59 -1.57
N MET A 116 -6.53 -9.08 -0.44
CA MET A 116 -7.36 -8.41 0.57
C MET A 116 -8.09 -7.17 0.02
N ARG A 117 -7.41 -6.37 -0.81
CA ARG A 117 -8.02 -5.23 -1.52
C ARG A 117 -9.13 -5.68 -2.47
N LEU A 118 -8.85 -6.70 -3.28
CA LEU A 118 -9.82 -7.22 -4.23
C LEU A 118 -11.04 -7.83 -3.52
N THR A 119 -10.83 -8.64 -2.49
CA THR A 119 -11.92 -9.25 -1.71
C THR A 119 -12.79 -8.19 -1.06
N GLU A 120 -12.21 -7.11 -0.53
CA GLU A 120 -13.00 -6.01 0.03
C GLU A 120 -13.79 -5.26 -1.06
N GLY A 121 -13.17 -5.00 -2.22
CA GLY A 121 -13.88 -4.40 -3.36
C GLY A 121 -15.05 -5.24 -3.85
N ILE A 122 -14.88 -6.57 -3.91
CA ILE A 122 -15.96 -7.51 -4.26
C ILE A 122 -17.05 -7.49 -3.20
N ARG A 123 -16.68 -7.48 -1.90
CA ARG A 123 -17.64 -7.40 -0.79
C ARG A 123 -18.49 -6.14 -0.90
N ILE A 124 -17.87 -4.99 -1.17
CA ILE A 124 -18.57 -3.71 -1.33
C ILE A 124 -19.43 -3.70 -2.59
N SER A 125 -18.90 -4.14 -3.73
CA SER A 125 -19.69 -4.19 -4.98
C SER A 125 -20.94 -5.07 -4.84
N ARG A 126 -20.87 -6.16 -4.08
CA ARG A 126 -22.04 -7.01 -3.76
C ARG A 126 -23.07 -6.34 -2.86
N MET A 127 -22.66 -5.41 -1.98
CA MET A 127 -23.59 -4.61 -1.17
C MET A 127 -24.35 -3.56 -2.02
N TYR A 128 -23.81 -3.21 -3.19
CA TYR A 128 -24.38 -2.21 -4.10
C TYR A 128 -24.56 -2.78 -5.51
N PRO A 129 -25.62 -3.60 -5.74
CA PRO A 129 -25.93 -4.12 -7.06
C PRO A 129 -26.05 -2.99 -8.10
N GLY A 130 -25.42 -3.18 -9.26
CA GLY A 130 -25.35 -2.17 -10.32
C GLY A 130 -24.08 -1.32 -10.32
N SER A 131 -23.32 -1.31 -9.21
CA SER A 131 -21.97 -0.71 -9.18
C SER A 131 -21.01 -1.47 -10.11
N LYS A 132 -20.05 -0.75 -10.69
CA LYS A 132 -18.96 -1.35 -11.48
C LYS A 132 -17.67 -1.42 -10.68
N LEU A 133 -16.98 -2.55 -10.75
CA LEU A 133 -15.69 -2.80 -10.12
C LEU A 133 -14.57 -2.31 -11.05
N ILE A 134 -13.95 -1.18 -10.69
CA ILE A 134 -12.79 -0.66 -11.40
C ILE A 134 -11.52 -1.28 -10.81
N LEU A 135 -10.70 -1.91 -11.65
CA LEU A 135 -9.45 -2.54 -11.26
C LEU A 135 -8.29 -1.83 -11.95
N SER A 136 -7.29 -1.38 -11.18
CA SER A 136 -6.18 -0.57 -11.71
C SER A 136 -4.80 -1.22 -11.54
N GLY A 137 -3.87 -0.77 -12.38
CA GLY A 137 -2.44 -1.04 -12.26
C GLY A 137 -1.84 -1.65 -13.52
N TYR A 138 -0.66 -1.14 -13.89
CA TYR A 138 0.08 -1.55 -15.08
C TYR A 138 0.79 -2.91 -14.98
N ALA A 139 1.43 -3.31 -16.09
CA ALA A 139 2.11 -4.60 -16.19
C ALA A 139 3.46 -4.67 -15.47
N GLY A 140 4.12 -3.55 -15.15
CA GLY A 140 5.34 -3.61 -14.33
C GLY A 140 6.52 -4.40 -14.93
N GLY A 141 6.50 -4.70 -16.23
CA GLY A 141 7.47 -5.57 -16.90
C GLY A 141 7.01 -7.03 -17.06
N SER A 142 5.83 -7.38 -16.56
CA SER A 142 5.13 -8.64 -16.82
C SER A 142 4.34 -8.57 -18.15
N GLU A 143 3.90 -9.73 -18.65
CA GLU A 143 3.02 -9.83 -19.82
C GLU A 143 1.57 -9.40 -19.52
N VAL A 144 1.17 -9.46 -18.25
CA VAL A 144 -0.20 -9.18 -17.79
C VAL A 144 -0.19 -7.96 -16.87
N SER A 145 -1.18 -7.07 -17.01
CA SER A 145 -1.34 -5.92 -16.11
C SER A 145 -1.83 -6.36 -14.73
N HIS A 146 -1.47 -5.62 -13.66
CA HIS A 146 -2.07 -5.88 -12.34
C HIS A 146 -3.60 -5.81 -12.38
N ALA A 147 -4.16 -4.83 -13.10
CA ALA A 147 -5.59 -4.71 -13.30
C ALA A 147 -6.20 -5.99 -13.89
N ARG A 148 -5.57 -6.55 -14.93
CA ARG A 148 -6.03 -7.77 -15.59
C ARG A 148 -5.89 -9.00 -14.73
N MET A 149 -4.81 -9.10 -13.95
CA MET A 149 -4.65 -10.21 -13.01
C MET A 149 -5.73 -10.17 -11.92
N MET A 150 -6.00 -8.99 -11.34
CA MET A 150 -7.13 -8.83 -10.42
C MET A 150 -8.47 -9.19 -11.08
N ALA A 151 -8.66 -8.89 -12.37
CA ALA A 151 -9.86 -9.26 -13.09
C ALA A 151 -10.02 -10.77 -13.24
N ARG A 152 -8.94 -11.50 -13.54
CA ARG A 152 -8.96 -12.99 -13.59
C ARG A 152 -9.42 -13.56 -12.25
N VAL A 153 -8.87 -13.05 -11.15
CA VAL A 153 -9.26 -13.47 -9.80
C VAL A 153 -10.70 -13.07 -9.48
N ALA A 154 -11.13 -11.86 -9.85
CA ALA A 154 -12.51 -11.40 -9.63
C ALA A 154 -13.53 -12.29 -10.36
N LEU A 155 -13.24 -12.66 -11.61
CA LEU A 155 -14.05 -13.58 -12.40
C LEU A 155 -14.11 -14.97 -11.73
N ALA A 156 -12.97 -15.49 -11.26
CA ALA A 156 -12.92 -16.76 -10.53
C ALA A 156 -13.71 -16.72 -9.21
N LEU A 157 -13.83 -15.55 -8.59
CA LEU A 157 -14.64 -15.31 -7.39
C LEU A 157 -16.12 -15.00 -7.68
N GLY A 158 -16.54 -15.06 -8.95
CA GLY A 158 -17.93 -14.94 -9.37
C GLY A 158 -18.40 -13.51 -9.66
N VAL A 159 -17.51 -12.55 -9.88
CA VAL A 159 -17.89 -11.21 -10.38
C VAL A 159 -18.23 -11.32 -11.87
N PRO A 160 -19.39 -10.81 -12.33
CA PRO A 160 -19.70 -10.80 -13.76
C PRO A 160 -18.72 -9.95 -14.56
N LYS A 161 -18.28 -10.44 -15.72
CA LYS A 161 -17.36 -9.69 -16.61
C LYS A 161 -17.92 -8.32 -17.00
N SER A 162 -19.24 -8.21 -17.18
CA SER A 162 -19.93 -6.96 -17.50
C SER A 162 -19.83 -5.89 -16.42
N ASP A 163 -19.43 -6.27 -15.20
CA ASP A 163 -19.32 -5.38 -14.06
C ASP A 163 -17.88 -4.94 -13.79
N ILE A 164 -16.90 -5.45 -14.55
CA ILE A 164 -15.48 -5.15 -14.37
C ILE A 164 -15.01 -4.11 -15.39
N ILE A 165 -14.30 -3.10 -14.92
CA ILE A 165 -13.65 -2.06 -15.73
C ILE A 165 -12.16 -2.08 -15.42
N LEU A 166 -11.31 -1.98 -16.45
CA LEU A 166 -9.85 -2.11 -16.31
C LEU A 166 -9.13 -0.80 -16.64
N LEU A 167 -8.29 -0.34 -15.73
CA LEU A 167 -7.36 0.78 -15.90
C LEU A 167 -5.91 0.25 -15.86
N GLU A 168 -5.38 -0.14 -17.03
CA GLU A 168 -4.19 -0.99 -17.12
C GLU A 168 -2.86 -0.26 -17.35
N THR A 169 -2.86 1.06 -17.43
CA THR A 169 -1.66 1.80 -17.85
C THR A 169 -1.02 2.59 -16.72
N ALA A 170 -1.76 2.81 -15.62
CA ALA A 170 -1.30 3.61 -14.50
C ALA A 170 -0.14 2.94 -13.75
N LYS A 171 0.97 3.66 -13.63
CA LYS A 171 2.22 3.19 -13.02
C LYS A 171 2.32 3.49 -11.53
N ASP A 172 1.61 4.50 -11.09
CA ASP A 172 1.52 4.92 -9.69
C ASP A 172 0.15 5.49 -9.38
N THR A 173 -0.08 5.78 -8.10
CA THR A 173 -1.36 6.27 -7.59
C THR A 173 -1.75 7.65 -8.13
N TRP A 174 -0.77 8.47 -8.52
CA TRP A 174 -1.01 9.78 -9.14
C TRP A 174 -1.60 9.63 -10.54
N GLU A 175 -1.10 8.65 -11.32
CA GLU A 175 -1.67 8.29 -12.62
C GLU A 175 -3.04 7.59 -12.47
N GLU A 176 -3.20 6.71 -11.47
CA GLU A 176 -4.47 6.03 -11.19
C GLU A 176 -5.58 7.04 -10.90
N ALA A 177 -5.31 8.05 -10.06
CA ALA A 177 -6.26 9.10 -9.73
C ALA A 177 -6.71 9.90 -10.96
N ARG A 178 -5.79 10.24 -11.88
CA ARG A 178 -6.12 10.98 -13.11
C ARG A 178 -6.89 10.15 -14.12
N GLN A 179 -6.54 8.88 -14.28
CA GLN A 179 -7.30 7.97 -15.14
C GLN A 179 -8.71 7.77 -14.58
N ALA A 180 -8.85 7.62 -13.26
CA ALA A 180 -10.14 7.55 -12.61
C ALA A 180 -10.95 8.84 -12.81
N ALA A 181 -10.34 10.01 -12.67
CA ALA A 181 -11.02 11.30 -12.81
C ALA A 181 -11.62 11.49 -14.21
N ALA A 182 -10.89 11.07 -15.26
CA ALA A 182 -11.38 11.10 -16.63
C ALA A 182 -12.61 10.20 -16.87
N PHE A 183 -12.79 9.16 -16.06
CA PHE A 183 -13.83 8.15 -16.25
C PHE A 183 -15.02 8.29 -15.28
N VAL A 184 -14.75 8.56 -14.01
CA VAL A 184 -15.74 8.62 -12.93
C VAL A 184 -16.52 9.94 -12.96
N GLN A 185 -15.88 11.05 -13.34
CA GLN A 185 -16.49 12.38 -13.33
C GLN A 185 -17.12 12.69 -11.96
N GLN A 186 -18.41 13.03 -11.91
CA GLN A 186 -19.14 13.38 -10.67
C GLN A 186 -19.91 12.21 -10.04
N LYS A 187 -19.59 10.97 -10.43
CA LYS A 187 -20.28 9.78 -9.94
C LYS A 187 -19.78 9.34 -8.57
N ARG A 188 -20.64 8.68 -7.80
CA ARG A 188 -20.30 8.23 -6.44
C ARG A 188 -19.41 6.99 -6.53
N MET A 189 -18.21 7.10 -5.98
CA MET A 189 -17.25 6.00 -5.99
C MET A 189 -16.71 5.68 -4.59
N VAL A 190 -16.40 4.41 -4.38
CA VAL A 190 -15.61 3.94 -3.23
C VAL A 190 -14.19 3.64 -3.70
N LEU A 191 -13.20 4.05 -2.91
CA LEU A 191 -11.78 3.73 -3.14
C LEU A 191 -11.31 2.68 -2.13
N VAL A 192 -10.89 1.52 -2.63
CA VAL A 192 -10.42 0.38 -1.84
C VAL A 192 -8.91 0.26 -1.98
N THR A 193 -8.22 0.36 -0.84
CA THR A 193 -6.78 0.09 -0.75
C THR A 193 -6.37 -0.30 0.68
N SER A 194 -5.10 -0.65 0.89
CA SER A 194 -4.59 -0.97 2.23
C SER A 194 -4.74 0.23 3.16
N ALA A 195 -5.11 0.00 4.42
CA ALA A 195 -5.33 1.04 5.42
C ALA A 195 -4.11 1.95 5.59
N SER A 196 -2.91 1.35 5.59
CA SER A 196 -1.63 2.06 5.62
C SER A 196 -1.43 2.99 4.42
N HIS A 197 -1.96 2.61 3.26
CA HIS A 197 -1.82 3.36 2.01
C HIS A 197 -2.96 4.37 1.78
N MET A 198 -4.08 4.22 2.49
CA MET A 198 -5.30 5.00 2.24
C MET A 198 -5.07 6.50 2.27
N LYS A 199 -4.33 7.02 3.27
CA LYS A 199 -4.01 8.44 3.38
C LYS A 199 -3.28 8.99 2.15
N ARG A 200 -2.33 8.22 1.63
CA ARG A 200 -1.54 8.61 0.46
C ARG A 200 -2.38 8.59 -0.80
N ALA A 201 -3.24 7.58 -0.94
CA ALA A 201 -4.15 7.45 -2.07
C ALA A 201 -5.21 8.55 -2.10
N MET A 202 -5.88 8.83 -0.97
CA MET A 202 -6.89 9.87 -0.87
C MET A 202 -6.36 11.24 -1.32
N ARG A 203 -5.13 11.61 -0.91
CA ARG A 203 -4.49 12.86 -1.37
C ARG A 203 -4.35 12.95 -2.89
N GLU A 204 -3.96 11.86 -3.56
CA GLU A 204 -3.82 11.87 -5.03
C GLU A 204 -5.19 11.99 -5.71
N PHE A 205 -6.20 11.28 -5.20
CA PHE A 205 -7.56 11.33 -5.74
C PHE A 205 -8.20 12.72 -5.53
N GLU A 206 -8.05 13.31 -4.35
CA GLU A 206 -8.49 14.68 -4.05
C GLU A 206 -7.78 15.70 -4.96
N SER A 207 -6.47 15.56 -5.16
CA SER A 207 -5.71 16.43 -6.09
C SER A 207 -6.17 16.30 -7.56
N ALA A 208 -6.75 15.15 -7.93
CA ALA A 208 -7.33 14.92 -9.25
C ALA A 208 -8.79 15.39 -9.35
N GLY A 209 -9.33 16.02 -8.30
CA GLY A 209 -10.70 16.54 -8.24
C GLY A 209 -11.76 15.49 -7.90
N LEU A 210 -11.37 14.32 -7.37
CA LEU A 210 -12.28 13.28 -6.92
C LEU A 210 -12.42 13.27 -5.39
N THR A 211 -13.62 12.97 -4.91
CA THR A 211 -13.91 12.82 -3.47
C THR A 211 -14.46 11.41 -3.16
N PRO A 212 -13.64 10.35 -3.37
CA PRO A 212 -14.10 8.98 -3.18
C PRO A 212 -14.41 8.69 -1.71
N ILE A 213 -15.36 7.79 -1.45
CA ILE A 213 -15.60 7.26 -0.11
C ILE A 213 -14.46 6.26 0.21
N PRO A 214 -13.67 6.47 1.28
CA PRO A 214 -12.55 5.60 1.60
C PRO A 214 -13.04 4.25 2.13
N ALA A 215 -12.46 3.17 1.64
CA ALA A 215 -12.68 1.80 2.11
C ALA A 215 -11.35 1.11 2.43
N PRO A 216 -10.70 1.47 3.56
CA PRO A 216 -9.43 0.89 3.96
C PRO A 216 -9.61 -0.59 4.34
N THR A 217 -8.68 -1.43 3.89
CA THR A 217 -8.61 -2.87 4.23
C THR A 217 -7.16 -3.28 4.52
N ASN A 218 -6.87 -4.58 4.65
CA ASN A 218 -5.51 -5.08 4.89
C ASN A 218 -4.83 -4.37 6.08
N TYR A 219 -5.55 -4.25 7.20
CA TYR A 219 -4.99 -3.76 8.45
C TYR A 219 -3.95 -4.75 8.96
N LEU A 220 -2.76 -4.28 9.30
CA LEU A 220 -1.68 -5.09 9.88
C LEU A 220 -1.55 -4.83 11.40
N GLY A 221 -1.79 -3.59 11.84
CA GLY A 221 -1.63 -3.14 13.21
C GLY A 221 -2.80 -3.50 14.12
N HIS A 222 -2.56 -4.36 15.11
CA HIS A 222 -3.55 -4.79 16.10
C HIS A 222 -2.95 -4.81 17.51
N LEU A 223 -3.70 -4.32 18.51
CA LEU A 223 -3.28 -4.33 19.92
C LEU A 223 -3.74 -5.59 20.67
N ASN A 224 -4.81 -6.24 20.19
CA ASN A 224 -5.47 -7.36 20.85
C ASN A 224 -4.74 -8.69 20.58
N ILE A 225 -3.48 -8.77 21.00
CA ILE A 225 -2.67 -9.99 20.94
C ILE A 225 -2.61 -10.59 22.35
N ILE A 226 -3.35 -11.68 22.54
CA ILE A 226 -3.53 -12.33 23.84
C ILE A 226 -2.24 -13.02 24.28
N GLN A 227 -1.55 -13.68 23.36
CA GLN A 227 -0.38 -14.50 23.66
C GLN A 227 0.90 -13.63 23.81
N PRO A 228 1.58 -13.65 24.98
CA PRO A 228 2.77 -12.84 25.21
C PRO A 228 3.95 -13.19 24.28
N TRP A 229 4.14 -14.46 23.92
CA TRP A 229 5.19 -14.90 22.98
C TRP A 229 4.90 -14.46 21.55
N ASP A 230 3.64 -14.15 21.21
CA ASP A 230 3.32 -13.54 19.92
C ASP A 230 3.56 -12.05 19.95
N LYS A 231 3.37 -11.40 21.10
CA LYS A 231 3.56 -9.96 21.27
C LYS A 231 5.04 -9.55 21.42
N TYR A 232 5.82 -10.27 22.22
CA TYR A 232 7.14 -9.81 22.65
C TYR A 232 8.33 -10.50 21.96
N ILE A 233 8.10 -11.57 21.19
CA ILE A 233 9.15 -12.19 20.37
C ILE A 233 9.21 -11.47 19.01
N PRO A 234 10.41 -11.11 18.51
CA PRO A 234 10.55 -10.48 17.20
C PRO A 234 10.08 -11.42 16.08
N ARG A 235 9.31 -10.90 15.12
CA ARG A 235 8.73 -11.70 14.01
C ARG A 235 8.73 -10.93 12.69
N SER A 236 8.80 -11.67 11.58
CA SER A 236 8.75 -11.13 10.22
C SER A 236 7.51 -10.26 9.96
N ARG A 237 6.34 -10.65 10.48
CA ARG A 237 5.10 -9.85 10.34
C ARG A 237 5.14 -8.47 11.01
N TYR A 238 5.98 -8.27 12.02
CA TYR A 238 6.16 -6.96 12.65
C TYR A 238 7.21 -6.14 11.90
N LEU A 239 8.24 -6.80 11.37
CA LEU A 239 9.16 -6.17 10.43
C LEU A 239 8.40 -5.62 9.21
N GLU A 240 7.48 -6.41 8.65
CA GLU A 240 6.58 -5.97 7.57
C GLU A 240 5.80 -4.70 7.96
N GLN A 241 5.33 -4.58 9.21
CA GLN A 241 4.64 -3.36 9.67
C GLN A 241 5.56 -2.14 9.66
N THR A 242 6.81 -2.28 10.14
CA THR A 242 7.78 -1.18 10.11
C THR A 242 8.20 -0.83 8.68
N GLU A 243 8.38 -1.82 7.81
CA GLU A 243 8.66 -1.60 6.39
C GLU A 243 7.50 -0.87 5.70
N GLN A 244 6.26 -1.27 5.97
CA GLN A 244 5.07 -0.61 5.44
C GLN A 244 4.96 0.84 5.95
N TYR A 245 5.21 1.08 7.23
CA TYR A 245 5.24 2.43 7.80
C TYR A 245 6.31 3.31 7.14
N TRP A 246 7.51 2.76 6.96
CA TRP A 246 8.63 3.46 6.34
C TRP A 246 8.32 3.82 4.88
N HIS A 247 7.81 2.84 4.11
CA HIS A 247 7.40 3.03 2.72
C HIS A 247 6.36 4.14 2.55
N GLU A 248 5.32 4.15 3.38
CA GLU A 248 4.26 5.15 3.27
C GLU A 248 4.69 6.52 3.79
N THR A 249 5.53 6.58 4.82
CA THR A 249 6.13 7.85 5.28
C THR A 249 6.98 8.48 4.19
N LEU A 250 7.87 7.71 3.54
CA LEU A 250 8.67 8.19 2.41
C LEU A 250 7.79 8.61 1.22
N GLY A 251 6.71 7.86 0.96
CA GLY A 251 5.74 8.20 -0.08
C GLY A 251 5.05 9.54 0.18
N LEU A 252 4.62 9.80 1.42
CA LEU A 252 4.01 11.08 1.80
C LEU A 252 5.01 12.23 1.71
N MET A 253 6.26 12.03 2.16
CA MET A 253 7.32 13.03 2.03
C MET A 253 7.58 13.38 0.56
N TRP A 254 7.61 12.36 -0.31
CA TRP A 254 7.77 12.55 -1.74
C TRP A 254 6.62 13.34 -2.37
N GLN A 255 5.37 13.03 -2.02
CA GLN A 255 4.20 13.79 -2.47
C GLN A 255 4.31 15.26 -2.07
N THR A 256 4.55 15.53 -0.79
CA THR A 256 4.68 16.91 -0.31
C THR A 256 5.81 17.66 -1.00
N LEU A 257 6.96 17.01 -1.23
CA LEU A 257 8.06 17.61 -1.99
C LEU A 257 7.67 17.91 -3.44
N ARG A 258 7.05 16.94 -4.13
CA ARG A 258 6.57 17.08 -5.51
C ARG A 258 5.59 18.24 -5.64
N ASP A 259 4.59 18.29 -4.77
CA ASP A 259 3.52 19.29 -4.83
C ASP A 259 4.05 20.69 -4.52
N THR A 260 4.98 20.81 -3.56
CA THR A 260 5.69 22.07 -3.26
C THR A 260 6.49 22.57 -4.45
N VAL A 261 7.22 21.68 -5.14
CA VAL A 261 8.03 22.04 -6.33
C VAL A 261 7.14 22.38 -7.53
N ALA A 262 5.99 21.73 -7.67
CA ALA A 262 5.02 22.01 -8.73
C ALA A 262 4.22 23.32 -8.50
N GLY A 263 4.33 23.93 -7.32
CA GLY A 263 3.56 25.14 -6.96
C GLY A 263 2.12 24.84 -6.56
N ASP A 264 1.79 23.58 -6.29
CA ASP A 264 0.45 23.10 -5.95
C ASP A 264 0.34 23.03 -4.43
N SER A 265 0.18 24.17 -3.76
CA SER A 265 -0.04 24.23 -2.30
C SER A 265 -1.47 23.80 -1.98
N GLY A 266 -1.76 22.50 -2.14
CA GLY A 266 -3.03 21.89 -1.76
C GLY A 266 -3.18 21.89 -0.24
N GLU A 267 -3.89 22.90 0.29
CA GLU A 267 -4.45 22.76 1.63
C GLU A 267 -5.48 21.62 1.62
N PRO A 268 -5.43 20.69 2.58
CA PRO A 268 -6.43 19.65 2.67
C PRO A 268 -7.78 20.28 3.03
N VAL A 269 -8.77 20.14 2.14
CA VAL A 269 -10.17 20.41 2.47
C VAL A 269 -10.62 19.29 3.41
N LEU A 270 -10.36 19.47 4.71
CA LEU A 270 -11.01 18.69 5.76
C LEU A 270 -12.47 19.12 5.80
N THR A 271 -13.33 18.50 4.99
CA THR A 271 -14.76 18.56 5.24
C THR A 271 -15.04 17.77 6.53
N PRO A 272 -15.55 18.42 7.60
CA PRO A 272 -15.94 17.68 8.79
C PRO A 272 -17.07 16.70 8.42
N PRO A 273 -17.18 15.55 9.12
CA PRO A 273 -18.27 14.62 8.90
C PRO A 273 -19.60 15.34 9.14
N VAL A 274 -20.50 15.26 8.17
CA VAL A 274 -21.88 15.71 8.32
C VAL A 274 -22.52 14.82 9.38
N VAL A 275 -22.71 15.38 10.57
CA VAL A 275 -23.56 14.79 11.60
C VAL A 275 -24.99 15.19 11.24
N GLU A 276 -25.75 14.28 10.62
CA GLU A 276 -27.20 14.43 10.57
C GLU A 276 -27.74 14.24 11.99
N GLU A 277 -28.30 15.31 12.56
CA GLU A 277 -29.08 15.24 13.79
C GLU A 277 -30.31 14.38 13.57
N ALA A 278 -30.48 13.37 14.43
CA ALA A 278 -31.66 12.52 14.41
C ALA A 278 -32.94 13.36 14.62
N PRO A 279 -34.02 13.10 13.86
CA PRO A 279 -35.28 13.80 14.08
C PRO A 279 -35.83 13.48 15.47
N SER A 280 -36.19 14.54 16.19
CA SER A 280 -36.92 14.47 17.45
C SER A 280 -38.20 13.64 17.27
N ALA A 281 -38.34 12.59 18.07
CA ALA A 281 -39.55 11.76 18.11
C ALA A 281 -40.79 12.58 18.51
N PRO A 282 -41.99 12.20 18.01
CA PRO A 282 -43.24 12.95 18.20
C PRO A 282 -43.74 12.99 19.65
#